data_AF-A0A930B4U9-F1
#
_entry.id   AF-A0A930B4U9-F1
#
_cell.length_a   1.000
_cell.length_b   1.000
_cell.length_c   1.000
_cell.angle_alpha   90.00
_cell.angle_beta   90.00
_cell.angle_gamma   90.00
#
_symmetry.space_group_name_H-M   'P 1'
#
loop_
_entity.id
_entity.type
_entity.pdbx_description
1 polymer ?
#
loop_
_entity_poly.entity_id
_entity_poly.type
_entity_poly.pdbx_seq_one_letter_code
_entity_poly.pdbx_strand_id
1 'polypeptide(L)'
;MKHIKEGEEHNAPQVHLLKRQKRNRLLLFFSFLLLIGIVFYTIYISESLLPLREALSRDNYIFYWMILAGCGAEIVAGSMGMGYGVICATILLMMNIDPRAISGSIHASETFTSAAGSISHFKLKNMDKELIKRLLVPAIIGTVVGALLLLYLGDEGSRWAKFTKPFIAVYTIVLGVKILAYG
;
A
#
# COMPACT_ATOMS: atom_id res chain seq x y z
N MET A 1 -45.81 -14.60 30.20
CA MET A 1 -45.52 -14.76 28.76
C MET A 1 -45.60 -13.46 27.93
N LYS A 2 -45.71 -12.26 28.55
CA LYS A 2 -45.67 -10.95 27.85
C LYS A 2 -44.30 -10.26 27.89
N HIS A 3 -43.47 -10.54 28.89
CA HIS A 3 -42.16 -9.88 29.09
C HIS A 3 -41.00 -10.37 28.20
N ILE A 4 -41.22 -11.37 27.33
CA ILE A 4 -40.18 -11.82 26.37
C ILE A 4 -40.33 -11.13 25.00
N LYS A 5 -41.48 -10.51 24.71
CA LYS A 5 -41.74 -9.91 23.38
C LYS A 5 -41.15 -8.50 23.19
N GLU A 6 -40.89 -7.76 24.27
CA GLU A 6 -40.44 -6.36 24.17
C GLU A 6 -38.93 -6.20 23.91
N GLY A 7 -38.12 -7.25 24.15
CA GLY A 7 -36.69 -7.25 23.84
C GLY A 7 -36.34 -7.61 22.39
N GLU A 8 -37.28 -8.21 21.64
CA GLU A 8 -37.07 -8.67 20.27
C GLU A 8 -37.39 -7.57 19.24
N GLU A 9 -38.35 -6.68 19.52
CA GLU A 9 -38.85 -5.69 18.57
C GLU A 9 -37.90 -4.50 18.36
N HIS A 10 -37.15 -4.10 19.41
CA HIS A 10 -36.17 -3.01 19.31
C HIS A 10 -34.86 -3.45 18.61
N ASN A 11 -34.55 -4.74 18.61
CA ASN A 11 -33.34 -5.30 18.01
C ASN A 11 -33.54 -5.71 16.53
N ALA A 12 -34.80 -5.95 16.11
CA ALA A 12 -35.17 -6.36 14.76
C ALA A 12 -34.70 -5.40 13.63
N PRO A 13 -34.84 -4.06 13.72
CA PRO A 13 -34.38 -3.16 12.65
C PRO A 13 -32.85 -3.10 12.54
N GLN A 14 -32.11 -3.21 13.65
CA GLN A 14 -30.65 -3.17 13.63
C GLN A 14 -30.03 -4.45 13.07
N VAL A 15 -30.56 -5.61 13.47
CA VAL A 15 -30.09 -6.92 12.99
C VAL A 15 -30.31 -7.07 11.48
N HIS A 16 -31.44 -6.59 10.95
CA HIS A 16 -31.74 -6.67 9.52
C HIS A 16 -30.83 -5.76 8.67
N LEU A 17 -30.45 -4.58 9.19
CA LEU A 17 -29.52 -3.66 8.53
C LEU A 17 -28.07 -4.17 8.55
N LEU A 18 -27.62 -4.77 9.66
CA LEU A 18 -26.31 -5.41 9.75
C LEU A 18 -26.19 -6.63 8.82
N LYS A 19 -27.24 -7.47 8.77
CA LYS A 19 -27.32 -8.62 7.86
C LYS A 19 -27.31 -8.18 6.39
N ARG A 20 -27.98 -7.06 6.06
CA ARG A 20 -27.96 -6.42 4.74
C ARG A 20 -26.59 -5.81 4.42
N GLN A 21 -25.90 -5.16 5.37
CA GLN A 21 -24.54 -4.65 5.20
C GLN A 21 -23.52 -5.77 4.97
N LYS A 22 -23.58 -6.84 5.77
CA LYS A 22 -22.68 -8.01 5.64
C LYS A 22 -22.90 -8.72 4.30
N ARG A 23 -24.17 -8.87 3.87
CA ARG A 23 -24.54 -9.43 2.56
C ARG A 23 -24.06 -8.55 1.40
N ASN A 24 -24.21 -7.23 1.47
CA ASN A 24 -23.71 -6.33 0.42
C ASN A 24 -22.17 -6.31 0.36
N ARG A 25 -21.48 -6.39 1.50
CA ARG A 25 -20.02 -6.49 1.53
C ARG A 25 -19.54 -7.82 0.93
N LEU A 26 -20.27 -8.91 1.20
CA LEU A 26 -20.04 -10.21 0.56
C LEU A 26 -20.26 -10.14 -0.95
N LEU A 27 -21.38 -9.57 -1.40
CA LEU A 27 -21.71 -9.44 -2.84
C LEU A 27 -20.68 -8.58 -3.58
N LEU A 28 -20.19 -7.51 -2.98
CA LEU A 28 -19.10 -6.69 -3.53
C LEU A 28 -17.80 -7.49 -3.65
N PHE A 29 -17.47 -8.32 -2.66
CA PHE A 29 -16.30 -9.20 -2.70
C PHE A 29 -16.39 -10.22 -3.84
N PHE A 30 -17.54 -10.88 -4.00
CA PHE A 30 -17.79 -11.81 -5.11
C PHE A 30 -17.76 -11.12 -6.48
N SER A 31 -18.30 -9.90 -6.57
CA SER A 31 -18.24 -9.10 -7.81
C SER A 31 -16.81 -8.71 -8.19
N PHE A 32 -15.98 -8.39 -7.20
CA PHE A 32 -14.57 -8.07 -7.40
C PHE A 32 -13.76 -9.30 -7.84
N LEU A 33 -14.01 -10.45 -7.20
CA LEU A 33 -13.39 -11.73 -7.56
C LEU A 33 -13.75 -12.15 -9.00
N LEU A 34 -15.01 -11.95 -9.39
CA LEU A 34 -15.50 -12.23 -10.74
C LEU A 34 -14.82 -11.32 -11.78
N LEU A 35 -14.64 -10.04 -11.47
CA LEU A 35 -13.95 -9.09 -12.34
C LEU A 35 -12.48 -9.47 -12.55
N ILE A 36 -11.77 -9.87 -11.48
CA ILE A 36 -10.40 -10.41 -11.57
C ILE A 36 -10.35 -11.64 -12.48
N GLY A 37 -11.32 -12.55 -12.34
CA GLY A 37 -11.42 -13.74 -13.18
C GLY A 37 -11.62 -13.41 -14.66
N ILE A 38 -12.44 -12.40 -14.98
CA ILE A 38 -12.64 -11.92 -16.35
C ILE A 38 -11.36 -11.28 -16.90
N VAL A 39 -10.62 -10.52 -16.11
CA VAL A 39 -9.32 -9.95 -16.52
C VAL A 39 -8.31 -11.06 -16.82
N PHE A 40 -8.22 -12.09 -15.98
CA PHE A 40 -7.38 -13.26 -16.24
C PHE A 40 -7.82 -14.04 -17.50
N TYR A 41 -9.13 -14.20 -17.69
CA TYR A 41 -9.69 -14.89 -18.85
C TYR A 41 -9.44 -14.13 -20.17
N THR A 42 -9.55 -12.80 -20.13
CA THR A 42 -9.25 -11.95 -21.30
C THR A 42 -7.76 -11.94 -21.64
N ILE A 43 -6.86 -11.99 -20.63
CA ILE A 43 -5.41 -12.18 -20.83
C ILE A 43 -5.10 -13.56 -21.45
N TYR A 44 -5.85 -14.61 -21.09
CA TYR A 44 -5.65 -15.97 -21.60
C TYR A 44 -6.06 -16.14 -23.06
N ILE A 45 -7.10 -15.43 -23.53
CA ILE A 45 -7.69 -15.61 -24.85
C ILE A 45 -7.03 -14.73 -25.94
N SER A 46 -6.31 -13.67 -25.56
CA SER A 46 -5.84 -12.64 -26.49
C SER A 46 -4.47 -12.96 -27.12
N GLU A 47 -4.46 -13.20 -28.42
CA GLU A 47 -3.24 -13.30 -29.26
C GLU A 47 -2.49 -11.95 -29.42
N SER A 48 -3.16 -10.81 -29.19
CA SER A 48 -2.56 -9.46 -29.32
C SER A 48 -1.61 -9.08 -28.18
N LEU A 49 -1.57 -9.86 -27.09
CA LEU A 49 -0.72 -9.63 -25.92
C LEU A 49 0.54 -10.51 -25.89
N LEU A 50 0.88 -11.19 -26.99
CA LEU A 50 2.09 -12.02 -27.14
C LEU A 50 3.38 -11.39 -26.57
N PRO A 51 3.74 -10.10 -26.82
CA PRO A 51 4.94 -9.50 -26.23
C PRO A 51 4.83 -9.25 -24.71
N LEU A 52 3.62 -9.00 -24.21
CA LEU A 52 3.33 -8.84 -22.78
C LEU A 52 3.34 -10.20 -22.06
N ARG A 53 2.89 -11.26 -22.72
CA ARG A 53 2.92 -12.63 -22.22
C ARG A 53 4.35 -13.16 -22.15
N GLU A 54 5.17 -12.92 -23.17
CA GLU A 54 6.59 -13.23 -23.10
C GLU A 54 7.32 -12.43 -22.03
N ALA A 55 6.95 -11.15 -21.80
CA ALA A 55 7.49 -10.35 -20.71
C ALA A 55 7.04 -10.85 -19.32
N LEU A 56 5.78 -11.27 -19.15
CA LEU A 56 5.28 -11.86 -17.90
C LEU A 56 5.85 -13.26 -17.63
N SER A 57 6.17 -14.02 -18.68
CA SER A 57 6.77 -15.36 -18.57
C SER A 57 8.29 -15.35 -18.62
N ARG A 58 8.93 -14.19 -18.83
CA ARG A 58 10.32 -14.10 -19.29
C ARG A 58 11.34 -14.66 -18.31
N ASP A 59 10.98 -14.75 -17.03
CA ASP A 59 11.86 -15.23 -15.99
C ASP A 59 11.06 -16.01 -14.92
N ASN A 60 10.82 -17.31 -15.13
CA ASN A 60 10.38 -18.26 -14.09
C ASN A 60 9.22 -17.79 -13.16
N TYR A 61 8.18 -17.14 -13.70
CA TYR A 61 7.03 -16.66 -12.90
C TYR A 61 7.37 -15.61 -11.82
N ILE A 62 8.52 -14.92 -11.91
CA ILE A 62 8.97 -13.85 -11.00
C ILE A 62 7.88 -12.79 -10.79
N PHE A 63 7.13 -12.45 -11.85
CA PHE A 63 6.01 -11.52 -11.76
C PHE A 63 4.93 -11.97 -10.75
N TYR A 64 4.56 -13.25 -10.76
CA TYR A 64 3.57 -13.80 -9.83
C TYR A 64 4.10 -13.83 -8.40
N TRP A 65 5.38 -14.15 -8.23
CA TRP A 65 6.06 -14.09 -6.94
C TRP A 65 6.12 -12.66 -6.38
N MET A 66 6.34 -11.67 -7.23
CA MET A 66 6.32 -10.25 -6.85
C MET A 66 4.92 -9.81 -6.39
N ILE A 67 3.85 -10.24 -7.07
CA ILE A 67 2.47 -9.97 -6.62
C ILE A 67 2.19 -10.62 -5.26
N LEU A 68 2.55 -11.90 -5.09
CA LEU A 68 2.33 -12.61 -3.83
C LEU A 68 3.14 -11.99 -2.69
N ALA A 69 4.39 -11.65 -2.94
CA ALA A 69 5.26 -10.98 -1.98
C ALA A 69 4.71 -9.61 -1.58
N GLY A 70 4.29 -8.79 -2.54
CA GLY A 70 3.71 -7.47 -2.28
C GLY A 70 2.41 -7.56 -1.48
N CYS A 71 1.55 -8.52 -1.81
CA CYS A 71 0.30 -8.77 -1.08
C CYS A 71 0.59 -9.24 0.36
N GLY A 72 1.51 -10.18 0.54
CA GLY A 72 1.94 -10.65 1.86
C GLY A 72 2.56 -9.52 2.71
N ALA A 73 3.43 -8.71 2.09
CA ALA A 73 4.03 -7.55 2.74
C ALA A 73 2.98 -6.54 3.19
N GLU A 74 1.95 -6.27 2.37
CA GLU A 74 0.86 -5.34 2.71
C GLU A 74 -0.03 -5.87 3.84
N ILE A 75 -0.27 -7.19 3.93
CA ILE A 75 -1.05 -7.77 5.04
C ILE A 75 -0.31 -7.57 6.37
N VAL A 76 0.98 -7.88 6.40
CA VAL A 76 1.82 -7.71 7.59
C VAL A 76 1.96 -6.23 7.94
N ALA A 77 2.29 -5.40 6.95
CA ALA A 77 2.47 -3.97 7.16
C ALA A 77 1.17 -3.25 7.53
N GLY A 78 0.03 -3.64 6.99
CA GLY A 78 -1.28 -3.11 7.37
C GLY A 78 -1.63 -3.37 8.84
N SER A 79 -1.02 -4.40 9.46
CA SER A 79 -1.12 -4.65 10.89
C SER A 79 -0.08 -3.91 11.75
N MET A 80 1.13 -3.68 11.23
CA MET A 80 2.24 -3.04 11.95
C MET A 80 2.39 -1.52 11.70
N GLY A 81 1.76 -0.99 10.67
CA GLY A 81 1.73 0.43 10.32
C GLY A 81 2.96 1.01 9.60
N MET A 82 4.16 0.43 9.71
CA MET A 82 5.41 1.03 9.15
C MET A 82 6.38 0.06 8.45
N GLY A 83 5.98 -1.18 8.16
CA GLY A 83 6.90 -2.22 7.66
C GLY A 83 6.93 -2.47 6.14
N TYR A 84 5.96 -1.94 5.39
CA TYR A 84 5.72 -2.33 3.99
C TYR A 84 6.95 -2.15 3.10
N GLY A 85 7.54 -0.94 3.11
CA GLY A 85 8.66 -0.61 2.24
C GLY A 85 9.91 -1.45 2.49
N VAL A 86 10.22 -1.77 3.75
CA VAL A 86 11.40 -2.58 4.10
C VAL A 86 11.22 -4.03 3.65
N ILE A 87 10.05 -4.62 3.91
CA ILE A 87 9.74 -6.00 3.52
C ILE A 87 9.72 -6.12 1.99
N CYS A 88 9.02 -5.21 1.31
CA CYS A 88 8.88 -5.21 -0.14
C CYS A 88 10.24 -4.96 -0.82
N ALA A 89 11.02 -3.97 -0.38
CA ALA A 89 12.34 -3.70 -0.95
C ALA A 89 13.29 -4.89 -0.77
N THR A 90 13.27 -5.56 0.40
CA THR A 90 14.12 -6.73 0.65
C THR A 90 13.80 -7.87 -0.32
N ILE A 91 12.51 -8.20 -0.49
CA ILE A 91 12.10 -9.29 -1.39
C ILE A 91 12.42 -8.95 -2.85
N LEU A 92 12.14 -7.72 -3.29
CA LEU A 92 12.38 -7.31 -4.67
C LEU A 92 13.88 -7.20 -5.01
N LEU A 93 14.71 -6.80 -4.05
CA LEU A 93 16.17 -6.83 -4.21
C LEU A 93 16.71 -8.26 -4.28
N MET A 94 16.17 -9.19 -3.49
CA MET A 94 16.50 -10.62 -3.61
C MET A 94 16.13 -11.20 -4.98
N MET A 95 15.12 -10.64 -5.63
CA MET A 95 14.68 -10.99 -6.99
C MET A 95 15.48 -10.26 -8.09
N ASN A 96 16.56 -9.54 -7.75
CA ASN A 96 17.48 -8.87 -8.67
C ASN A 96 16.81 -7.77 -9.54
N ILE A 97 15.82 -7.07 -8.99
CA ILE A 97 15.13 -5.96 -9.65
C ILE A 97 15.92 -4.65 -9.41
N ASP A 98 15.95 -3.74 -10.40
CA ASP A 98 16.66 -2.45 -10.28
C ASP A 98 16.14 -1.65 -9.06
N PRO A 99 17.02 -1.22 -8.13
CA PRO A 99 16.64 -0.46 -6.94
C PRO A 99 15.85 0.82 -7.22
N ARG A 100 16.07 1.46 -8.38
CA ARG A 100 15.36 2.67 -8.81
C ARG A 100 13.89 2.37 -9.11
N ALA A 101 13.64 1.24 -9.77
CA ALA A 101 12.28 0.78 -10.06
C ALA A 101 11.58 0.37 -8.75
N ILE A 102 12.25 -0.38 -7.88
CA ILE A 102 11.73 -0.81 -6.57
C ILE A 102 11.25 0.40 -5.75
N SER A 103 12.12 1.39 -5.56
CA SER A 103 11.80 2.56 -4.72
C SER A 103 10.63 3.36 -5.28
N GLY A 104 10.58 3.58 -6.60
CA GLY A 104 9.48 4.30 -7.24
C GLY A 104 8.14 3.58 -7.10
N SER A 105 8.14 2.26 -7.31
CA SER A 105 6.93 1.43 -7.22
C SER A 105 6.40 1.32 -5.79
N ILE A 106 7.27 1.13 -4.79
CA ILE A 106 6.87 1.04 -3.37
C ILE A 106 6.21 2.34 -2.91
N HIS A 107 6.86 3.49 -3.13
CA HIS A 107 6.32 4.78 -2.71
C HIS A 107 5.00 5.11 -3.42
N ALA A 108 4.90 4.78 -4.72
CA ALA A 108 3.65 4.95 -5.46
C ALA A 108 2.53 4.10 -4.83
N SER A 109 2.78 2.81 -4.62
CA SER A 109 1.83 1.88 -3.99
C SER A 109 1.41 2.34 -2.59
N GLU A 110 2.38 2.68 -1.74
CA GLU A 110 2.15 3.15 -0.36
C GLU A 110 1.35 4.44 -0.31
N THR A 111 1.56 5.35 -1.27
CA THR A 111 0.75 6.57 -1.39
C THR A 111 -0.71 6.23 -1.71
N PHE A 112 -0.96 5.27 -2.60
CA PHE A 112 -2.32 4.83 -2.94
C PHE A 112 -3.02 4.14 -1.75
N THR A 113 -2.34 3.24 -1.06
CA THR A 113 -2.93 2.52 0.09
C THR A 113 -3.18 3.47 1.26
N SER A 114 -2.24 4.38 1.53
CA SER A 114 -2.41 5.45 2.53
C SER A 114 -3.54 6.39 2.18
N ALA A 115 -3.71 6.75 0.90
CA ALA A 115 -4.84 7.56 0.45
C ALA A 115 -6.17 6.83 0.65
N ALA A 116 -6.25 5.54 0.29
CA ALA A 116 -7.44 4.72 0.51
C ALA A 116 -7.78 4.60 2.01
N GLY A 117 -6.78 4.39 2.87
CA GLY A 117 -6.93 4.40 4.33
C GLY A 117 -7.42 5.75 4.85
N SER A 118 -6.84 6.85 4.38
CA SER A 118 -7.24 8.22 4.73
C SER A 118 -8.68 8.53 4.36
N ILE A 119 -9.15 8.08 3.19
CA ILE A 119 -10.55 8.23 2.75
C ILE A 119 -11.50 7.42 3.66
N SER A 120 -11.08 6.23 4.10
CA SER A 120 -11.85 5.42 5.05
C SER A 120 -12.03 6.16 6.38
N HIS A 121 -10.96 6.74 6.92
CA HIS A 121 -11.02 7.56 8.13
C HIS A 121 -11.88 8.81 7.95
N PHE A 122 -11.83 9.45 6.78
CA PHE A 122 -12.68 10.59 6.46
C PHE A 122 -14.16 10.23 6.48
N LYS A 123 -14.52 9.06 5.95
CA LYS A 123 -15.90 8.54 5.93
C LYS A 123 -16.42 8.20 7.34
N LEU A 124 -15.52 7.83 8.27
CA LEU A 124 -15.86 7.58 9.67
C LEU A 124 -16.14 8.88 10.45
N LYS A 125 -16.02 10.06 9.82
CA LYS A 125 -16.35 11.40 10.35
C LYS A 125 -15.60 11.81 11.62
N ASN A 126 -14.64 11.01 12.06
CA ASN A 126 -13.80 11.22 13.24
C ASN A 126 -12.46 11.90 12.85
N MET A 127 -12.53 12.96 12.06
CA MET A 127 -11.36 13.66 11.53
C MET A 127 -11.42 15.15 11.87
N ASP A 128 -10.39 15.61 12.58
CA ASP A 128 -10.14 17.03 12.79
C ASP A 128 -9.59 17.65 11.50
N LYS A 129 -10.43 18.44 10.82
CA LYS A 129 -10.09 19.12 9.56
C LYS A 129 -9.02 20.19 9.75
N GLU A 130 -8.88 20.73 10.95
CA GLU A 130 -7.88 21.74 11.27
C GLU A 130 -6.49 21.09 11.40
N LEU A 131 -6.40 19.93 12.07
CA LEU A 131 -5.19 19.13 12.14
C LEU A 131 -4.71 18.70 10.74
N ILE A 132 -5.63 18.21 9.90
CA ILE A 132 -5.31 17.79 8.53
C ILE A 132 -4.71 18.96 7.74
N LYS A 133 -5.35 20.13 7.77
CA LYS A 133 -4.85 21.32 7.06
C LYS A 133 -3.46 21.72 7.56
N ARG A 134 -3.25 21.68 8.88
CA ARG A 134 -1.98 22.05 9.51
C ARG A 134 -0.85 21.07 9.21
N LEU A 135 -1.15 19.80 8.93
CA LEU A 135 -0.17 18.80 8.48
C LEU A 135 0.02 18.80 6.96
N LEU A 136 -1.04 19.00 6.18
CA LEU A 136 -1.01 18.89 4.73
C LEU A 136 -0.15 19.98 4.08
N VAL A 137 -0.27 21.22 4.55
CA VAL A 137 0.51 22.35 4.02
C VAL A 137 2.03 22.12 4.18
N PRO A 138 2.57 21.84 5.39
CA PRO A 138 4.00 21.57 5.54
C PRO A 138 4.43 20.27 4.87
N ALA A 139 3.56 19.26 4.76
CA ALA A 139 3.87 18.02 4.04
C ALA A 139 4.10 18.28 2.54
N ILE A 140 3.20 19.01 1.86
CA ILE A 140 3.35 19.32 0.43
C ILE A 140 4.61 20.14 0.20
N ILE A 141 4.84 21.18 1.01
CA ILE A 141 6.03 22.02 0.89
C ILE A 141 7.29 21.17 1.13
N GLY A 142 7.31 20.35 2.18
CA GLY A 142 8.42 19.45 2.49
C GLY A 142 8.74 18.45 1.38
N THR A 143 7.71 17.84 0.77
CA THR A 143 7.89 16.89 -0.34
C THR A 143 8.45 17.59 -1.59
N VAL A 144 7.94 18.76 -1.96
CA VAL A 144 8.44 19.52 -3.12
C VAL A 144 9.87 19.99 -2.88
N VAL A 145 10.14 20.59 -1.72
CA VAL A 145 11.49 21.04 -1.36
C VAL A 145 12.44 19.85 -1.30
N GLY A 146 12.06 18.74 -0.67
CA GLY A 146 12.87 17.52 -0.58
C GLY A 146 13.17 16.89 -1.94
N ALA A 147 12.18 16.81 -2.84
CA ALA A 147 12.37 16.31 -4.19
C ALA A 147 13.32 17.20 -5.00
N LEU A 148 13.18 18.53 -4.92
CA LEU A 148 14.11 19.46 -5.53
C LEU A 148 15.52 19.29 -4.94
N LEU A 149 15.62 19.18 -3.62
CA LEU A 149 16.89 18.99 -2.92
C LEU A 149 17.61 17.71 -3.37
N LEU A 150 16.86 16.60 -3.52
CA LEU A 150 17.38 15.34 -4.03
C LEU A 150 17.85 15.43 -5.48
N LEU A 151 17.15 16.19 -6.33
CA LEU A 151 17.59 16.42 -7.72
C LEU A 151 18.88 17.25 -7.77
N TYR A 152 19.04 18.27 -6.92
CA TYR A 152 20.24 19.11 -6.91
C TYR A 152 21.45 18.49 -6.19
N LEU A 153 21.25 17.76 -5.08
CA LEU A 153 22.34 17.16 -4.29
C LEU A 153 22.60 15.68 -4.62
N GLY A 154 21.63 14.96 -5.18
CA GLY A 154 21.72 13.53 -5.47
C GLY A 154 22.27 13.19 -6.85
N ASP A 155 22.41 14.18 -7.73
CA ASP A 155 22.97 13.98 -9.07
C ASP A 155 24.44 13.52 -8.97
N GLU A 156 24.80 12.46 -9.70
CA GLU A 156 26.12 11.80 -9.56
C GLU A 156 27.28 12.69 -10.02
N GLY A 157 26.99 13.75 -10.77
CA GLY A 157 27.95 14.79 -11.15
C GLY A 157 28.27 15.82 -10.05
N SER A 158 27.49 15.89 -8.98
CA SER A 158 27.67 16.84 -7.88
C SER A 158 28.67 16.32 -6.84
N ARG A 159 29.67 17.15 -6.46
CA ARG A 159 30.69 16.83 -5.43
C ARG A 159 30.06 16.39 -4.09
N TRP A 160 28.83 16.84 -3.84
CA TRP A 160 28.08 16.62 -2.60
C TRP A 160 27.45 15.21 -2.51
N ALA A 161 27.08 14.59 -3.65
CA ALA A 161 26.44 13.28 -3.66
C ALA A 161 27.31 12.17 -3.02
N LYS A 162 28.63 12.28 -3.16
CA LYS A 162 29.61 11.35 -2.56
C LYS A 162 29.62 11.39 -1.03
N PHE A 163 29.27 12.53 -0.42
CA PHE A 163 29.18 12.68 1.04
C PHE A 163 27.77 12.40 1.56
N THR A 164 26.74 12.77 0.81
CA THR A 164 25.33 12.63 1.22
C THR A 164 24.89 11.16 1.28
N LYS A 165 25.26 10.33 0.28
CA LYS A 165 24.90 8.91 0.22
C LYS A 165 25.35 8.10 1.46
N PRO A 166 26.63 8.14 1.90
CA PRO A 166 27.06 7.39 3.08
C PRO A 166 26.45 7.97 4.37
N PHE A 167 26.23 9.28 4.46
CA PHE A 167 25.60 9.89 5.64
C PHE A 167 24.16 9.39 5.83
N ILE A 168 23.38 9.34 4.74
CA ILE A 168 22.03 8.76 4.75
C ILE A 168 22.09 7.27 5.12
N ALA A 169 23.03 6.52 4.56
CA ALA A 169 23.20 5.10 4.89
C ALA A 169 23.47 4.86 6.38
N VAL A 170 24.36 5.65 6.99
CA VAL A 170 24.64 5.60 8.44
C VAL A 170 23.39 5.95 9.24
N TYR A 171 22.68 7.02 8.87
CA TYR A 171 21.45 7.41 9.53
C TYR A 171 20.38 6.30 9.48
N THR A 172 20.21 5.65 8.31
CA THR A 172 19.26 4.54 8.14
C THR A 172 19.66 3.31 8.96
N ILE A 173 20.96 3.00 9.07
CA ILE A 173 21.45 1.92 9.95
C ILE A 173 21.13 2.23 11.41
N VAL A 174 21.42 3.45 11.88
CA VAL A 174 21.12 3.86 13.26
C VAL A 174 19.62 3.78 13.54
N LEU A 175 18.79 4.24 12.61
CA LEU A 175 17.34 4.15 12.73
C LEU A 175 16.86 2.70 12.80
N GLY A 176 17.39 1.82 11.93
CA GLY A 176 17.08 0.39 11.93
C GLY A 176 17.45 -0.30 13.26
N VAL A 177 18.63 0.01 13.80
CA VAL A 177 19.05 -0.50 15.12
C VAL A 177 18.12 0.01 16.23
N LYS A 178 17.71 1.27 16.21
CA LYS A 178 16.75 1.81 17.19
C LYS A 178 15.40 1.11 17.14
N ILE A 179 14.89 0.81 15.94
CA ILE A 179 13.61 0.09 15.79
C ILE A 179 13.73 -1.32 16.36
N LEU A 180 14.85 -2.02 16.14
CA LEU A 180 15.06 -3.37 16.70
C LEU A 180 15.29 -3.38 18.23
N ALA A 181 15.90 -2.32 18.77
CA ALA A 181 16.20 -2.24 20.20
C ALA A 181 15.01 -1.75 21.06
N TYR A 182 14.09 -0.97 20.48
CA TYR A 182 12.97 -0.35 21.19
C TYR A 182 11.58 -0.73 20.64
N GLY A 183 11.51 -1.55 19.60
CA GLY A 183 10.28 -2.07 19.00
C GLY A 183 9.76 -3.35 19.64
#